data_AF-A0A1R2CTA1-F1
#
_entry.id   AF-A0A1R2CTA1-F1
#
_cell.length_a   1.000
_cell.length_b   1.000
_cell.length_c   1.000
_cell.angle_alpha   90.00
_cell.angle_beta   90.00
_cell.angle_gamma   90.00
#
_symmetry.space_group_name_H-M   'P 1'
#
loop_
_entity.id
_entity.type
_entity.pdbx_description
1 polymer ?
#
loop_
_entity_poly.entity_id
_entity_poly.type
_entity_poly.pdbx_seq_one_letter_code
_entity_poly.pdbx_strand_id
1 'polypeptide(L)'
;MATKGFESFDFSKSQEWLNYYENNVYPKPDYARLQKLKQKWYKEHIDKYYNPDPVSHGPQTNPSQNQGSSRTGQAYGSSLPQPSSMQKLQTLLFFLSVPAMFFGKTLHLIICGHLAGIIHYHNMPKMNLEYWKPVVSDDNLHSIAFALLFLVLPTNALWVIPVYLGTLVYVPDVIIRSAYFPQKIKDLANKFERKKLMILQSRADCEAWVGFGLIIFTILGYSHWISPIIYWQYTRMRYMLNHFTKITFANIRAKGDQMLTNKPGIGMVWEKLKYFCNWLCTVEANPQPSSCQIF
;
A
#
# COMPACT_ATOMS: atom_id res chain seq x y z
N MET A 1 -36.91 20.82 -4.20
CA MET A 1 -36.12 22.06 -4.09
C MET A 1 -34.73 21.85 -3.47
N ALA A 2 -34.46 20.77 -2.73
CA ALA A 2 -33.18 20.54 -2.04
C ALA A 2 -31.96 20.26 -2.97
N THR A 3 -32.16 19.67 -4.15
CA THR A 3 -31.07 19.32 -5.09
C THR A 3 -30.32 20.53 -5.62
N LYS A 4 -31.00 21.68 -5.79
CA LYS A 4 -30.39 22.91 -6.32
C LYS A 4 -29.26 23.45 -5.43
N GLY A 5 -29.32 23.22 -4.12
CA GLY A 5 -28.30 23.70 -3.18
C GLY A 5 -26.95 23.04 -3.41
N PHE A 6 -26.92 21.71 -3.48
CA PHE A 6 -25.69 20.94 -3.68
C PHE A 6 -25.02 21.23 -5.03
N GLU A 7 -25.81 21.33 -6.11
CA GLU A 7 -25.29 21.63 -7.45
C GLU A 7 -24.72 23.04 -7.56
N SER A 8 -25.29 24.00 -6.82
CA SER A 8 -24.80 25.38 -6.76
C SER A 8 -23.59 25.58 -5.84
N PHE A 9 -23.26 24.59 -5.00
CA PHE A 9 -22.19 24.72 -4.02
C PHE A 9 -20.81 24.52 -4.66
N ASP A 10 -20.02 25.60 -4.67
CA ASP A 10 -18.68 25.59 -5.25
C ASP A 10 -17.64 25.02 -4.26
N PHE A 11 -17.48 23.70 -4.29
CA PHE A 11 -16.48 22.98 -3.48
C PHE A 11 -15.05 23.49 -3.68
N SER A 12 -14.72 24.15 -4.81
CA SER A 12 -13.37 24.67 -5.04
C SER A 12 -13.06 25.90 -4.20
N LYS A 13 -14.09 26.61 -3.72
CA LYS A 13 -13.97 27.83 -2.91
C LYS A 13 -14.17 27.60 -1.41
N SER A 14 -14.63 26.42 -1.01
CA SER A 14 -14.83 26.08 0.40
C SER A 14 -13.51 25.64 1.05
N GLN A 15 -12.94 26.51 1.88
CA GLN A 15 -11.70 26.21 2.61
C GLN A 15 -11.84 25.01 3.55
N GLU A 16 -13.02 24.84 4.17
CA GLU A 16 -13.32 23.71 5.05
C GLU A 16 -13.31 22.38 4.31
N TRP A 17 -13.89 22.34 3.10
CA TRP A 17 -13.84 21.16 2.24
C TRP A 17 -12.42 20.83 1.80
N LEU A 18 -11.63 21.84 1.38
CA LEU A 18 -10.25 21.62 0.95
C LEU A 18 -9.39 21.05 2.10
N ASN A 19 -9.50 21.64 3.30
CA ASN A 19 -8.82 21.14 4.49
C ASN A 19 -9.26 19.72 4.84
N TYR A 20 -10.56 19.40 4.73
CA TYR A 20 -11.06 18.04 4.96
C TYR A 20 -10.47 17.07 3.94
N TYR A 21 -10.49 17.43 2.65
CA TYR A 21 -10.04 16.60 1.54
C TYR A 21 -8.54 16.30 1.63
N GLU A 22 -7.70 17.30 1.88
CA GLU A 22 -6.25 17.13 1.95
C GLU A 22 -5.81 16.28 3.15
N ASN A 23 -6.46 16.45 4.31
CA ASN A 23 -6.04 15.77 5.54
C ASN A 23 -6.62 14.35 5.69
N ASN A 24 -7.79 14.06 5.10
CA ASN A 24 -8.52 12.83 5.39
C ASN A 24 -8.67 11.89 4.18
N VAL A 25 -8.38 12.36 2.97
CA VAL A 25 -8.71 11.63 1.74
C VAL A 25 -7.44 11.26 1.00
N TYR A 26 -6.77 10.22 1.52
CA TYR A 26 -5.63 9.60 0.85
C TYR A 26 -5.82 8.08 0.75
N PRO A 27 -5.66 7.46 -0.44
CA PRO A 27 -5.28 8.06 -1.73
C PRO A 27 -6.43 8.83 -2.43
N LYS A 28 -6.09 9.63 -3.46
CA LYS A 28 -7.08 10.40 -4.25
C LYS A 28 -8.15 9.47 -4.84
N PRO A 29 -9.44 9.65 -4.49
CA PRO A 29 -10.50 8.75 -4.92
C PRO A 29 -10.87 9.02 -6.38
N ASP A 30 -11.38 7.98 -7.06
CA ASP A 30 -12.02 8.09 -8.37
C ASP A 30 -13.23 9.04 -8.33
N TYR A 31 -13.61 9.63 -9.47
CA TYR A 31 -14.64 10.66 -9.60
C TYR A 31 -15.98 10.25 -8.96
N ALA A 32 -16.41 9.01 -9.17
CA ALA A 32 -17.65 8.49 -8.58
C ALA A 32 -17.59 8.43 -7.04
N ARG A 33 -16.43 8.07 -6.46
CA ARG A 33 -16.21 8.07 -5.01
C ARG A 33 -16.09 9.48 -4.47
N LEU A 34 -15.45 10.38 -5.21
CA LEU A 34 -15.34 11.79 -4.86
C LEU A 34 -16.72 12.46 -4.76
N GLN A 35 -17.62 12.17 -5.70
CA GLN A 35 -18.99 12.69 -5.66
C GLN A 35 -19.76 12.22 -4.42
N LYS A 36 -19.68 10.92 -4.07
CA LYS A 36 -20.28 10.39 -2.83
C LYS A 36 -19.69 11.04 -1.58
N LEU A 37 -18.38 11.30 -1.58
CA LEU A 37 -17.71 11.96 -0.47
C LEU A 37 -18.17 13.42 -0.33
N LYS A 38 -18.26 14.16 -1.45
CA LYS A 38 -18.79 15.52 -1.48
C LYS A 38 -20.22 15.58 -0.97
N GLN A 39 -21.10 14.68 -1.44
CA GLN A 39 -22.49 14.58 -0.97
C GLN A 39 -22.58 14.31 0.53
N LYS A 40 -21.77 13.38 1.04
CA LYS A 40 -21.72 13.05 2.46
C LYS A 40 -21.24 14.24 3.30
N TRP A 41 -20.14 14.85 2.91
CA TRP A 41 -19.57 16.00 3.62
C TRP A 41 -20.54 17.19 3.62
N TYR A 42 -21.14 17.48 2.47
CA TYR A 42 -22.14 18.55 2.33
C TYR A 42 -23.34 18.33 3.23
N LYS A 43 -23.82 17.08 3.32
CA LYS A 43 -24.89 16.72 4.26
C LYS A 43 -24.51 16.95 5.72
N GLU A 44 -23.26 16.64 6.07
CA GLU A 44 -22.79 16.74 7.46
C GLU A 44 -22.52 18.19 7.89
N HIS A 45 -22.07 19.06 6.97
CA HIS A 45 -21.52 20.37 7.32
C HIS A 45 -22.34 21.56 6.79
N ILE A 46 -23.08 21.42 5.68
CA ILE A 46 -23.80 22.52 5.04
C ILE A 46 -25.31 22.36 5.19
N ASP A 47 -25.86 21.22 4.78
CA ASP A 47 -27.31 20.97 4.81
C ASP A 47 -27.63 19.58 5.35
N LYS A 48 -27.98 19.51 6.63
CA LYS A 48 -28.33 18.26 7.32
C LYS A 48 -29.56 17.55 6.75
N TYR A 49 -30.43 18.29 6.06
CA TYR A 49 -31.64 17.78 5.42
C TYR A 49 -31.41 17.38 3.96
N TYR A 50 -30.19 17.55 3.43
CA TYR A 50 -29.83 17.08 2.11
C TYR A 50 -30.02 15.57 2.02
N ASN A 51 -30.96 15.17 1.17
CA ASN A 51 -31.21 13.79 0.80
C ASN A 51 -30.86 13.65 -0.69
N PRO A 52 -29.74 12.99 -1.04
CA PRO A 52 -29.43 12.77 -2.45
C PRO A 52 -30.55 11.89 -3.02
N ASP A 53 -31.28 12.41 -4.01
CA ASP A 53 -32.20 11.59 -4.77
C ASP A 53 -31.43 10.37 -5.27
N PRO A 54 -31.99 9.15 -5.17
CA PRO A 54 -31.35 7.97 -5.72
C PRO A 54 -31.19 8.22 -7.21
N VAL A 55 -29.96 8.54 -7.60
CA VAL A 55 -29.60 8.84 -8.99
C VAL A 55 -30.13 7.68 -9.82
N SER A 56 -31.11 7.97 -10.69
CA SER A 56 -31.63 7.01 -11.65
C SER A 56 -30.50 6.70 -12.63
N HIS A 57 -29.66 5.75 -12.25
CA HIS A 57 -28.56 5.29 -13.07
C HIS A 57 -29.15 4.63 -14.33
N GLY A 58 -28.72 5.09 -15.51
CA GLY A 58 -28.91 4.39 -16.77
C GLY A 58 -28.35 2.95 -16.74
N PRO A 59 -28.51 2.18 -17.83
CA PRO A 59 -28.42 0.72 -17.83
C PRO A 59 -27.21 0.20 -17.07
N GLN A 60 -27.52 -0.51 -15.97
CA GLN A 60 -26.59 -1.12 -15.04
C GLN A 60 -25.76 -2.20 -15.71
N THR A 61 -24.46 -1.98 -15.87
CA THR A 61 -23.50 -3.09 -15.71
C THR A 61 -23.39 -3.37 -14.22
N ASN A 62 -24.01 -4.47 -13.78
CA ASN A 62 -24.07 -4.97 -12.41
C ASN A 62 -22.79 -4.69 -11.58
N PRO A 63 -22.91 -3.94 -10.49
CA PRO A 63 -22.02 -4.06 -9.35
C PRO A 63 -22.77 -4.74 -8.20
N SER A 64 -22.23 -5.88 -7.78
CA SER A 64 -22.60 -6.68 -6.62
C SER A 64 -22.95 -5.84 -5.39
N GLN A 65 -24.09 -6.19 -4.79
CA GLN A 65 -24.54 -5.78 -3.46
C GLN A 65 -23.39 -5.84 -2.45
N ASN A 66 -23.06 -4.70 -1.86
CA ASN A 66 -22.35 -4.64 -0.59
C ASN A 66 -23.30 -3.97 0.40
N GLN A 67 -23.99 -4.79 1.21
CA GLN A 67 -24.82 -4.33 2.31
C GLN A 67 -23.97 -3.51 3.27
N GLY A 68 -24.37 -2.26 3.47
CA GLY A 68 -23.75 -1.35 4.41
C GLY A 68 -24.09 -1.74 5.83
N SER A 69 -23.07 -2.06 6.62
CA SER A 69 -23.16 -2.05 8.07
C SER A 69 -23.22 -0.62 8.57
N SER A 70 -24.39 -0.23 9.05
CA SER A 70 -24.64 1.00 9.81
C SER A 70 -23.77 0.99 11.08
N ARG A 71 -22.75 1.86 11.15
CA ARG A 71 -22.10 2.21 12.42
C ARG A 71 -22.95 3.24 13.14
N THR A 72 -23.98 2.76 13.82
CA THR A 72 -24.63 3.46 14.92
C THR A 72 -23.66 3.45 16.10
N GLY A 73 -23.44 4.61 16.74
CA GLY A 73 -22.66 4.69 17.97
C GLY A 73 -23.31 3.83 19.06
N GLN A 74 -22.73 2.66 19.32
CA GLN A 74 -23.08 1.83 20.47
C GLN A 74 -22.15 2.21 21.62
N ALA A 75 -22.77 2.63 22.71
CA ALA A 75 -22.16 2.65 24.04
C ALA A 75 -21.53 1.28 24.31
N TYR A 76 -20.29 1.28 24.80
CA TYR A 76 -19.51 0.08 25.13
C TYR A 76 -20.18 -0.68 26.28
N GLY A 77 -21.13 -1.55 25.94
CA GLY A 77 -21.56 -2.66 26.77
C GLY A 77 -20.47 -3.73 26.76
N SER A 78 -19.91 -4.01 27.93
CA SER A 78 -18.86 -4.98 28.21
C SER A 78 -19.32 -6.42 27.98
N SER A 79 -19.34 -6.87 26.71
CA SER A 79 -19.30 -8.28 26.38
C SER A 79 -18.26 -8.49 25.28
N LEU A 80 -17.16 -9.15 25.61
CA LEU A 80 -16.11 -9.47 24.65
C LEU A 80 -16.71 -10.38 23.56
N PRO A 81 -16.65 -9.99 22.28
CA PRO A 81 -17.14 -10.83 21.20
C PRO A 81 -16.38 -12.15 21.20
N GLN A 82 -17.14 -13.25 21.13
CA GLN A 82 -16.57 -14.60 21.12
C GLN A 82 -15.68 -14.74 19.87
N PRO A 83 -14.42 -15.17 20.02
CA PRO A 83 -13.47 -15.18 18.93
C PRO A 83 -13.87 -16.20 17.86
N SER A 84 -13.99 -15.74 16.62
CA SER A 84 -14.25 -16.62 15.48
C SER A 84 -13.09 -17.60 15.30
N SER A 85 -13.37 -18.77 14.71
CA SER A 85 -12.34 -19.78 14.38
C SER A 85 -11.15 -19.20 13.60
N MET A 86 -11.36 -18.12 12.83
CA MET A 86 -10.30 -17.38 12.14
C MET A 86 -9.29 -16.71 13.08
N GLN A 87 -9.75 -16.14 14.19
CA GLN A 87 -8.85 -15.47 15.14
C GLN A 87 -7.92 -16.48 15.85
N LYS A 88 -8.39 -17.71 16.05
CA LYS A 88 -7.59 -18.81 16.59
C LYS A 88 -6.49 -19.24 15.60
N LEU A 89 -6.83 -19.41 14.32
CA LEU A 89 -5.87 -19.74 13.27
C LEU A 89 -4.81 -18.63 13.10
N GLN A 90 -5.25 -17.36 13.13
CA GLN A 90 -4.36 -16.21 13.04
C GLN A 90 -3.37 -16.14 14.21
N THR A 91 -3.85 -16.41 15.43
CA THR A 91 -3.01 -16.45 16.64
C THR A 91 -2.03 -17.63 16.60
N LEU A 92 -2.44 -18.81 16.10
CA LEU A 92 -1.58 -19.97 15.92
C LEU A 92 -0.44 -19.68 14.93
N LEU A 93 -0.76 -19.11 13.76
CA LEU A 93 0.24 -18.73 12.75
C LEU A 93 1.23 -17.69 13.28
N PHE A 94 0.76 -16.80 14.17
CA PHE A 94 1.61 -15.84 14.85
C PHE A 94 2.61 -16.52 15.80
N PHE A 95 2.17 -17.43 16.68
CA PHE A 95 3.09 -18.11 17.60
C PHE A 95 4.08 -19.06 16.89
N LEU A 96 3.69 -19.62 15.74
CA LEU A 96 4.60 -20.40 14.90
C LEU A 96 5.78 -19.55 14.36
N SER A 97 5.61 -18.22 14.27
CA SER A 97 6.58 -17.30 13.68
C SER A 97 7.71 -16.83 14.61
N VAL A 98 7.59 -17.05 15.93
CA VAL A 98 8.43 -16.41 16.96
C VAL A 98 9.78 -17.13 17.23
N PRO A 99 9.96 -18.44 17.02
CA PRO A 99 11.29 -19.06 17.18
C PRO A 99 11.75 -19.85 15.94
N ALA A 100 12.68 -19.32 15.13
CA ALA A 100 13.45 -20.17 14.19
C ALA A 100 14.78 -19.53 13.72
N MET A 101 15.89 -20.06 14.25
CA MET A 101 17.29 -19.71 13.95
C MET A 101 17.82 -20.32 12.63
N PHE A 102 17.05 -20.28 11.53
CA PHE A 102 17.55 -20.67 10.21
C PHE A 102 16.89 -19.80 9.13
N PHE A 103 17.65 -18.94 8.46
CA PHE A 103 17.18 -17.91 7.53
C PHE A 103 16.13 -18.39 6.51
N GLY A 104 16.30 -19.61 5.97
CA GLY A 104 15.31 -20.23 5.08
C GLY A 104 13.97 -20.47 5.77
N LYS A 105 13.97 -21.01 7.00
CA LYS A 105 12.75 -21.22 7.80
C LYS A 105 12.13 -19.88 8.22
N THR A 106 12.93 -18.85 8.47
CA THR A 106 12.44 -17.50 8.78
C THR A 106 11.62 -16.92 7.62
N LEU A 107 12.07 -17.07 6.37
CA LEU A 107 11.31 -16.61 5.20
C LEU A 107 9.96 -17.32 5.06
N HIS A 108 9.90 -18.63 5.31
CA HIS A 108 8.63 -19.38 5.29
C HIS A 108 7.65 -18.85 6.35
N LEU A 109 8.12 -18.57 7.56
CA LEU A 109 7.29 -18.00 8.63
C LEU A 109 6.81 -16.59 8.29
N ILE A 110 7.66 -15.78 7.68
CA ILE A 110 7.27 -14.44 7.22
C ILE A 110 6.20 -14.53 6.12
N ILE A 111 6.33 -15.47 5.17
CA ILE A 111 5.30 -15.73 4.16
C ILE A 111 3.98 -16.14 4.83
N CYS A 112 4.01 -17.06 5.80
CA CYS A 112 2.83 -17.44 6.57
C CYS A 112 2.20 -16.24 7.31
N GLY A 113 3.01 -15.35 7.90
CA GLY A 113 2.55 -14.15 8.57
C GLY A 113 1.85 -13.17 7.62
N HIS A 114 2.42 -12.92 6.44
CA HIS A 114 1.78 -12.08 5.42
C HIS A 114 0.55 -12.74 4.81
N LEU A 115 0.54 -14.06 4.64
CA LEU A 115 -0.64 -14.80 4.17
C LEU A 115 -1.79 -14.70 5.18
N ALA A 116 -1.48 -14.82 6.48
CA ALA A 116 -2.46 -14.57 7.55
C ALA A 116 -2.98 -13.12 7.49
N GLY A 117 -2.13 -12.15 7.15
CA GLY A 117 -2.51 -10.76 6.90
C GLY A 117 -3.50 -10.60 5.74
N ILE A 118 -3.23 -11.24 4.59
CA ILE A 118 -4.14 -11.22 3.44
C ILE A 118 -5.50 -11.82 3.82
N ILE A 119 -5.49 -12.98 4.47
CA ILE A 119 -6.70 -13.66 4.94
C ILE A 119 -7.47 -12.78 5.94
N HIS A 120 -6.77 -12.04 6.79
CA HIS A 120 -7.39 -11.11 7.76
C HIS A 120 -8.08 -9.92 7.07
N TYR A 121 -7.45 -9.30 6.06
CA TYR A 121 -7.99 -8.10 5.41
C TYR A 121 -9.00 -8.40 4.30
N HIS A 122 -8.82 -9.49 3.56
CA HIS A 122 -9.63 -9.80 2.37
C HIS A 122 -10.58 -10.98 2.57
N ASN A 123 -10.57 -11.63 3.74
CA ASN A 123 -11.24 -12.91 4.02
C ASN A 123 -10.62 -14.07 3.20
N MET A 124 -11.28 -15.23 3.22
CA MET A 124 -10.83 -16.45 2.51
C MET A 124 -10.62 -16.19 1.00
N PRO A 125 -9.54 -16.76 0.42
CA PRO A 125 -9.24 -16.59 -0.99
C PRO A 125 -10.36 -17.13 -1.88
N LYS A 126 -10.78 -16.32 -2.84
CA LYS A 126 -11.73 -16.70 -3.90
C LYS A 126 -11.01 -16.72 -5.24
N MET A 127 -11.31 -17.72 -6.07
CA MET A 127 -10.74 -17.84 -7.41
C MET A 127 -11.49 -16.95 -8.41
N ASN A 128 -11.72 -15.68 -8.06
CA ASN A 128 -12.35 -14.70 -8.94
C ASN A 128 -11.48 -13.44 -9.07
N LEU A 129 -11.55 -12.80 -10.25
CA LEU A 129 -10.74 -11.62 -10.54
C LEU A 129 -11.06 -10.44 -9.59
N GLU A 130 -12.31 -10.35 -9.16
CA GLU A 130 -12.78 -9.32 -8.23
C GLU A 130 -12.08 -9.38 -6.87
N TYR A 131 -11.78 -10.58 -6.35
CA TYR A 131 -11.01 -10.77 -5.12
C TYR A 131 -9.54 -10.42 -5.31
N TRP A 132 -8.94 -10.82 -6.43
CA TRP A 132 -7.51 -10.59 -6.66
C TRP A 132 -7.17 -9.13 -6.94
N LYS A 133 -8.08 -8.34 -7.52
CA LYS A 133 -7.84 -6.92 -7.80
C LYS A 133 -7.39 -6.10 -6.57
N PRO A 134 -8.10 -6.13 -5.41
CA PRO A 134 -7.62 -5.46 -4.20
C PRO A 134 -6.43 -6.17 -3.55
N VAL A 135 -6.35 -7.50 -3.62
CA VAL A 135 -5.23 -8.28 -3.02
C VAL A 135 -3.90 -7.99 -3.70
N VAL A 136 -3.89 -7.81 -5.03
CA VAL A 136 -2.70 -7.44 -5.80
C VAL A 136 -2.17 -6.06 -5.42
N SER A 137 -3.04 -5.17 -4.95
CA SER A 137 -2.63 -3.86 -4.44
C SER A 137 -2.22 -3.89 -2.96
N ASP A 138 -2.34 -5.04 -2.29
CA ASP A 138 -2.04 -5.20 -0.87
C ASP A 138 -0.53 -5.38 -0.64
N ASP A 139 0.00 -4.63 0.32
CA ASP A 139 1.42 -4.68 0.69
C ASP A 139 1.86 -6.03 1.25
N ASN A 140 0.94 -6.85 1.78
CA ASN A 140 1.24 -8.21 2.20
C ASN A 140 1.57 -9.11 1.01
N LEU A 141 0.81 -9.00 -0.10
CA LEU A 141 1.12 -9.78 -1.29
C LEU A 141 2.48 -9.39 -1.86
N HIS A 142 2.78 -8.08 -1.87
CA HIS A 142 4.09 -7.59 -2.26
C HIS A 142 5.21 -8.12 -1.35
N SER A 143 4.99 -8.25 -0.04
CA SER A 143 5.95 -8.88 0.87
C SER A 143 6.16 -10.37 0.56
N ILE A 144 5.09 -11.10 0.24
CA ILE A 144 5.17 -12.52 -0.10
C ILE A 144 5.96 -12.68 -1.41
N ALA A 145 5.63 -11.89 -2.44
CA ALA A 145 6.36 -11.90 -3.71
C ALA A 145 7.86 -11.60 -3.51
N PHE A 146 8.18 -10.64 -2.63
CA PHE A 146 9.56 -10.35 -2.25
C PHE A 146 10.22 -11.56 -1.54
N ALA A 147 9.55 -12.14 -0.54
CA ALA A 147 10.10 -13.28 0.21
C ALA A 147 10.32 -14.51 -0.70
N LEU A 148 9.39 -14.77 -1.63
CA LEU A 148 9.51 -15.84 -2.63
C LEU A 148 10.70 -15.62 -3.56
N LEU A 149 10.93 -14.37 -4.00
CA LEU A 149 12.10 -14.03 -4.81
C LEU A 149 13.41 -14.44 -4.11
N PHE A 150 13.52 -14.19 -2.80
CA PHE A 150 14.72 -14.53 -2.03
C PHE A 150 14.76 -15.95 -1.46
N LEU A 151 13.70 -16.75 -1.63
CA LEU A 151 13.77 -18.20 -1.37
C LEU A 151 14.51 -18.94 -2.50
N VAL A 152 14.46 -18.41 -3.72
CA VAL A 152 15.15 -18.97 -4.89
C VAL A 152 16.59 -18.46 -5.01
N LEU A 153 16.87 -17.28 -4.45
CA LEU A 153 18.18 -16.65 -4.47
C LEU A 153 18.99 -16.99 -3.20
N PRO A 154 20.34 -16.91 -3.24
CA PRO A 154 21.16 -17.08 -2.04
C PRO A 154 20.73 -16.09 -0.93
N THR A 155 20.27 -16.65 0.19
CA THR A 155 19.71 -15.89 1.30
C THR A 155 20.81 -15.15 2.05
N ASN A 156 20.89 -13.83 1.89
CA ASN A 156 21.66 -12.95 2.77
C ASN A 156 20.73 -12.28 3.79
N ALA A 157 21.24 -12.06 5.00
CA ALA A 157 20.49 -11.43 6.09
C ALA A 157 19.95 -10.03 5.72
N LEU A 158 20.68 -9.29 4.87
CA LEU A 158 20.28 -7.96 4.40
C LEU A 158 18.92 -7.95 3.69
N TRP A 159 18.56 -9.05 3.03
CA TRP A 159 17.28 -9.17 2.30
C TRP A 159 16.10 -9.42 3.22
N VAL A 160 16.33 -9.94 4.43
CA VAL A 160 15.24 -10.26 5.37
C VAL A 160 14.66 -8.98 6.00
N ILE A 161 15.46 -7.90 6.07
CA ILE A 161 15.12 -6.67 6.79
C ILE A 161 13.81 -6.04 6.29
N PRO A 162 13.59 -5.79 4.98
CA PRO A 162 12.32 -5.25 4.50
C PRO A 162 11.09 -6.07 4.85
N VAL A 163 11.21 -7.40 4.74
CA VAL A 163 10.09 -8.30 4.97
C VAL A 163 9.76 -8.35 6.45
N TYR A 164 10.78 -8.37 7.29
CA TYR A 164 10.64 -8.25 8.74
C TYR A 164 9.98 -6.93 9.15
N LEU A 165 10.42 -5.79 8.59
CA LEU A 165 9.77 -4.49 8.83
C LEU A 165 8.29 -4.51 8.40
N GLY A 166 7.96 -5.23 7.32
CA GLY A 166 6.57 -5.50 6.93
C GLY A 166 5.80 -6.21 8.05
N THR A 167 6.33 -7.31 8.57
CA THR A 167 5.67 -8.05 9.67
C THR A 167 5.47 -7.21 10.93
N LEU A 168 6.40 -6.30 11.26
CA LEU A 168 6.28 -5.38 12.40
C LEU A 168 5.12 -4.37 12.26
N VAL A 169 4.59 -4.16 11.07
CA VAL A 169 3.39 -3.32 10.86
C VAL A 169 2.12 -4.10 11.12
N TYR A 170 2.08 -5.38 10.72
CA TYR A 170 0.87 -6.20 10.79
C TYR A 170 0.69 -6.84 12.16
N VAL A 171 1.76 -7.34 12.77
CA VAL A 171 1.72 -8.01 14.07
C VAL A 171 1.05 -7.16 15.14
N PRO A 172 1.38 -5.86 15.30
CA PRO A 172 0.70 -4.99 16.24
C PRO A 172 -0.81 -4.86 15.99
N ASP A 173 -1.24 -4.70 14.73
CA ASP A 173 -2.67 -4.59 14.38
C ASP A 173 -3.45 -5.84 14.79
N VAL A 174 -2.85 -7.03 14.59
CA VAL A 174 -3.43 -8.31 15.04
C VAL A 174 -3.50 -8.39 16.56
N ILE A 175 -2.42 -8.03 17.25
CA ILE A 175 -2.32 -8.08 18.72
C ILE A 175 -3.35 -7.15 19.37
N ILE A 176 -3.48 -5.92 18.87
CA ILE A 176 -4.39 -4.91 19.41
C ILE A 176 -5.85 -5.38 19.30
N ARG A 177 -6.22 -5.98 18.17
CA ARG A 177 -7.58 -6.46 17.89
C ARG A 177 -7.91 -7.78 18.57
N SER A 178 -6.91 -8.59 18.91
CA SER A 178 -7.12 -9.90 19.52
C SER A 178 -7.49 -9.78 21.00
N ALA A 179 -8.47 -10.58 21.44
CA ALA A 179 -8.87 -10.66 22.85
C ALA A 179 -7.87 -11.43 23.72
N TYR A 180 -6.98 -12.22 23.12
CA TYR A 180 -6.13 -13.17 23.82
C TYR A 180 -4.88 -12.57 24.47
N PHE A 181 -4.44 -11.40 24.00
CA PHE A 181 -3.19 -10.81 24.47
C PHE A 181 -3.38 -9.95 25.74
N PRO A 182 -2.48 -10.06 26.74
CA PRO A 182 -2.51 -9.24 27.93
C PRO A 182 -2.28 -7.75 27.60
N GLN A 183 -2.83 -6.86 28.44
CA GLN A 183 -2.81 -5.41 28.20
C GLN A 183 -1.40 -4.86 27.97
N LYS A 184 -0.37 -5.35 28.69
CA LYS A 184 1.02 -4.93 28.51
C LYS A 184 1.54 -5.15 27.07
N ILE A 185 1.15 -6.26 26.43
CA ILE A 185 1.54 -6.56 25.05
C ILE A 185 0.76 -5.66 24.08
N LYS A 186 -0.52 -5.40 24.37
CA LYS A 186 -1.33 -4.44 23.59
C LYS A 186 -0.77 -3.02 23.68
N ASP A 187 -0.32 -2.59 24.85
CA ASP A 187 0.30 -1.27 25.04
C ASP A 187 1.62 -1.15 24.24
N LEU A 188 2.40 -2.23 24.18
CA LEU A 188 3.58 -2.30 23.33
C LEU A 188 3.20 -2.23 21.85
N ALA A 189 2.21 -3.03 21.41
CA ALA A 189 1.71 -2.99 20.04
C ALA A 189 1.18 -1.59 19.66
N ASN A 190 0.45 -0.92 20.55
CA ASN A 190 0.00 0.45 20.36
C ASN A 190 1.16 1.45 20.18
N LYS A 191 2.32 1.23 20.84
CA LYS A 191 3.53 2.03 20.59
C LYS A 191 4.06 1.84 19.16
N PHE A 192 4.01 0.61 18.63
CA PHE A 192 4.39 0.33 17.25
C PHE A 192 3.40 0.92 16.24
N GLU A 193 2.09 0.83 16.50
CA GLU A 193 1.06 1.40 15.62
C GLU A 193 1.24 2.91 15.44
N ARG A 194 1.63 3.64 16.50
CA ARG A 194 1.95 5.08 16.40
C ARG A 194 3.14 5.39 15.49
N LYS A 195 4.04 4.43 15.27
CA LYS A 195 5.22 4.56 14.39
C LYS A 195 5.03 3.87 13.05
N LYS A 196 3.84 3.35 12.75
CA LYS A 196 3.54 2.57 11.54
C LYS A 196 3.99 3.22 10.25
N LEU A 197 3.69 4.51 10.06
CA LEU A 197 4.08 5.26 8.85
C LEU A 197 5.60 5.32 8.70
N MET A 198 6.35 5.54 9.80
CA MET A 198 7.81 5.55 9.77
C MET A 198 8.39 4.17 9.44
N ILE A 199 7.77 3.10 9.95
CA ILE A 199 8.19 1.71 9.66
C ILE A 199 7.93 1.36 8.18
N LEU A 200 6.77 1.74 7.65
CA LEU A 200 6.44 1.55 6.23
C LEU A 200 7.39 2.30 5.30
N GLN A 201 7.73 3.55 5.64
CA GLN A 201 8.72 4.32 4.90
C GLN A 201 10.12 3.69 4.99
N SER A 202 10.55 3.29 6.20
CA SER A 202 11.85 2.64 6.39
C SER A 202 11.95 1.33 5.62
N ARG A 203 10.86 0.56 5.55
CA ARG A 203 10.77 -0.64 4.72
C ARG A 203 11.00 -0.30 3.25
N ALA A 204 10.30 0.68 2.70
CA ALA A 204 10.46 1.08 1.31
C ALA A 204 11.89 1.56 1.01
N ASP A 205 12.50 2.31 1.95
CA ASP A 205 13.91 2.73 1.86
C ASP A 205 14.85 1.52 1.84
N CYS A 206 14.68 0.56 2.75
CA CYS A 206 15.47 -0.67 2.76
C CYS A 206 15.33 -1.44 1.44
N GLU A 207 14.13 -1.56 0.86
CA GLU A 207 13.92 -2.24 -0.41
C GLU A 207 14.64 -1.54 -1.57
N ALA A 208 14.59 -0.21 -1.63
CA ALA A 208 15.34 0.52 -2.66
C ALA A 208 16.85 0.24 -2.53
N TRP A 209 17.40 0.27 -1.31
CA TRP A 209 18.81 -0.04 -1.05
C TRP A 209 19.19 -1.48 -1.35
N VAL A 210 18.29 -2.45 -1.09
CA VAL A 210 18.49 -3.85 -1.48
C VAL A 210 18.69 -3.96 -3.00
N GLY A 211 17.91 -3.22 -3.80
CA GLY A 211 18.08 -3.19 -5.25
C GLY A 211 19.46 -2.73 -5.69
N PHE A 212 19.95 -1.61 -5.13
CA PHE A 212 21.31 -1.12 -5.41
C PHE A 212 22.39 -2.10 -4.93
N GLY A 213 22.20 -2.70 -3.75
CA GLY A 213 23.09 -3.72 -3.21
C GLY A 213 23.20 -4.95 -4.10
N LEU A 214 22.10 -5.40 -4.70
CA LEU A 214 22.10 -6.53 -5.64
C LEU A 214 22.91 -6.24 -6.91
N ILE A 215 22.85 -5.01 -7.42
CA ILE A 215 23.68 -4.60 -8.57
C ILE A 215 25.16 -4.67 -8.20
N ILE A 216 25.54 -4.12 -7.04
CA ILE A 216 26.93 -4.15 -6.57
C ILE A 216 27.41 -5.60 -6.36
N PHE A 217 26.62 -6.45 -5.69
CA PHE A 217 26.98 -7.85 -5.49
C PHE A 217 27.08 -8.64 -6.79
N THR A 218 26.28 -8.30 -7.80
CA THR A 218 26.39 -8.90 -9.13
C THR A 218 27.71 -8.51 -9.80
N ILE A 219 28.10 -7.23 -9.75
CA ILE A 219 29.39 -6.76 -10.29
C ILE A 219 30.58 -7.42 -9.59
N LEU A 220 30.47 -7.65 -8.28
CA LEU A 220 31.50 -8.32 -7.48
C LEU A 220 31.50 -9.85 -7.62
N GLY A 221 30.57 -10.45 -8.38
CA GLY A 221 30.49 -11.89 -8.58
C GLY A 221 29.83 -12.69 -7.43
N TYR A 222 29.23 -12.02 -6.45
CA TYR A 222 28.52 -12.65 -5.32
C TYR A 222 27.05 -12.99 -5.61
N SER A 223 26.49 -12.50 -6.72
CA SER A 223 25.12 -12.78 -7.14
C SER A 223 25.05 -13.08 -8.65
N HIS A 224 24.07 -13.90 -9.04
CA HIS A 224 23.72 -14.08 -10.46
C HIS A 224 23.21 -12.77 -11.07
N TRP A 225 23.51 -12.55 -12.35
CA TRP A 225 23.08 -11.37 -13.11
C TRP A 225 21.57 -11.26 -13.32
N ILE A 226 20.85 -12.39 -13.22
CA ILE A 226 19.39 -12.42 -13.35
C ILE A 226 18.68 -11.85 -12.11
N SER A 227 19.29 -11.94 -10.92
CA SER A 227 18.74 -11.46 -9.65
C SER A 227 18.35 -9.98 -9.68
N PRO A 228 19.25 -9.04 -10.07
CA PRO A 228 18.90 -7.62 -10.14
C PRO A 228 17.81 -7.34 -11.19
N ILE A 229 17.74 -8.09 -12.28
CA ILE A 229 16.70 -7.91 -13.31
C ILE A 229 15.32 -8.25 -12.74
N ILE A 230 15.17 -9.44 -12.15
CA ILE A 230 13.88 -9.85 -11.57
C ILE A 230 13.50 -8.92 -10.42
N TYR A 231 14.45 -8.57 -9.57
CA TYR A 231 14.23 -7.63 -8.47
C TYR A 231 13.72 -6.27 -8.97
N TRP A 232 14.31 -5.73 -10.03
CA TRP A 232 13.91 -4.42 -10.53
C TRP A 232 12.53 -4.44 -11.18
N GLN A 233 12.12 -5.55 -11.81
CA GLN A 233 10.74 -5.71 -12.28
C GLN A 233 9.74 -5.73 -11.12
N TYR A 234 10.08 -6.42 -10.03
CA TYR A 234 9.32 -6.37 -8.79
C TYR A 234 9.23 -4.93 -8.24
N THR A 235 10.36 -4.22 -8.17
CA THR A 235 10.40 -2.83 -7.69
C THR A 235 9.59 -1.90 -8.59
N ARG A 236 9.59 -2.09 -9.91
CA ARG A 236 8.76 -1.32 -10.85
C ARG A 236 7.27 -1.51 -10.56
N MET A 237 6.82 -2.76 -10.45
CA MET A 237 5.42 -3.06 -10.10
C MET A 237 5.05 -2.39 -8.77
N ARG A 238 5.91 -2.52 -7.76
CA ARG A 238 5.67 -1.93 -6.45
C ARG A 238 5.69 -0.41 -6.47
N TYR A 239 6.58 0.20 -7.24
CA TYR A 239 6.60 1.65 -7.44
C TYR A 239 5.27 2.15 -8.00
N MET A 240 4.60 1.41 -8.88
CA MET A 240 3.30 1.82 -9.42
C MET A 240 2.19 1.79 -8.35
N LEU A 241 2.19 0.77 -7.50
CA LEU A 241 1.11 0.46 -6.55
C LEU A 241 1.30 1.08 -5.16
N ASN A 242 2.54 1.22 -4.67
CA ASN A 242 2.85 1.63 -3.31
C ASN A 242 3.35 3.08 -3.24
N HIS A 243 2.73 3.89 -2.37
CA HIS A 243 3.10 5.30 -2.21
C HIS A 243 4.46 5.53 -1.54
N PHE A 244 4.79 4.77 -0.49
CA PHE A 244 6.06 4.91 0.23
C PHE A 244 7.25 4.62 -0.69
N THR A 245 7.12 3.63 -1.59
CA THR A 245 8.13 3.37 -2.62
C THR A 245 8.32 4.58 -3.54
N LYS A 246 7.25 5.27 -3.94
CA LYS A 246 7.35 6.51 -4.74
C LYS A 246 8.11 7.60 -3.98
N ILE A 247 7.79 7.81 -2.70
CA ILE A 247 8.48 8.78 -1.83
C ILE A 247 9.96 8.43 -1.72
N THR A 248 10.30 7.17 -1.47
CA THR A 248 11.69 6.70 -1.36
C THR A 248 12.48 7.04 -2.61
N PHE A 249 11.97 6.73 -3.80
CA PHE A 249 12.67 7.03 -5.04
C PHE A 249 12.74 8.53 -5.35
N ALA A 250 11.73 9.32 -4.97
CA ALA A 250 11.79 10.77 -5.04
C ALA A 250 12.89 11.34 -4.13
N ASN A 251 13.01 10.82 -2.90
CA ASN A 251 14.05 11.21 -1.95
C ASN A 251 15.45 10.81 -2.45
N ILE A 252 15.60 9.61 -3.02
CA ILE A 252 16.86 9.16 -3.62
C ILE A 252 17.26 10.08 -4.76
N ARG A 253 16.32 10.43 -5.64
CA ARG A 253 16.55 11.38 -6.73
C ARG A 253 16.98 12.75 -6.20
N ALA A 254 16.25 13.31 -5.23
CA ALA A 254 16.57 14.62 -4.65
C ALA A 254 17.95 14.64 -3.99
N LYS A 255 18.30 13.59 -3.23
CA LYS A 255 19.64 13.43 -2.64
C LYS A 255 20.72 13.27 -3.71
N GLY A 256 20.45 12.51 -4.77
CA GLY A 256 21.33 12.36 -5.92
C GLY A 256 21.58 13.70 -6.62
N ASP A 257 20.52 14.47 -6.85
CA ASP A 257 20.60 15.82 -7.42
C ASP A 257 21.45 16.74 -6.54
N GLN A 258 21.25 16.73 -5.21
CA GLN A 258 22.05 17.53 -4.28
C GLN A 258 23.54 17.09 -4.24
N MET A 259 23.81 15.79 -4.25
CA MET A 259 25.18 15.27 -4.11
C MET A 259 26.00 15.35 -5.40
N LEU A 260 25.38 15.10 -6.55
CA LEU A 260 26.08 14.93 -7.83
C LEU A 260 26.19 16.23 -8.62
N THR A 261 25.22 17.13 -8.52
CA THR A 261 25.22 18.39 -9.29
C THR A 261 26.29 19.37 -8.80
N ASN A 262 26.65 19.30 -7.50
CA ASN A 262 27.68 20.15 -6.91
C ASN A 262 29.11 19.81 -7.35
N LYS A 263 29.32 18.69 -8.07
CA LYS A 263 30.65 18.27 -8.53
C LYS A 263 30.79 18.46 -10.05
N PRO A 264 31.74 19.28 -10.53
CA PRO A 264 31.95 19.47 -11.97
C PRO A 264 32.30 18.13 -12.63
N GLY A 265 31.80 17.92 -13.85
CA GLY A 265 31.93 16.65 -14.58
C GLY A 265 30.89 15.60 -14.18
N ILE A 266 30.84 15.20 -12.90
CA ILE A 266 29.88 14.20 -12.41
C ILE A 266 28.44 14.69 -12.58
N GLY A 267 28.19 15.97 -12.29
CA GLY A 267 26.88 16.58 -12.53
C GLY A 267 26.43 16.48 -13.99
N MET A 268 27.34 16.65 -14.96
CA MET A 268 27.01 16.52 -16.39
C MET A 268 26.61 15.10 -16.77
N VAL A 269 27.32 14.10 -16.24
CA VAL A 269 26.97 12.68 -16.45
C VAL A 269 25.62 12.37 -15.82
N TRP A 270 25.37 12.87 -14.61
CA TRP A 270 24.09 12.70 -13.92
C TRP A 270 22.93 13.34 -14.68
N GLU A 271 23.07 14.56 -15.18
CA GLU A 271 22.04 15.21 -16.00
C GLU A 271 21.76 14.45 -17.30
N LYS A 272 22.81 13.96 -17.99
CA LYS A 272 22.63 13.12 -19.18
C LYS A 272 21.92 11.81 -18.86
N LEU A 273 22.24 11.19 -17.72
CA LEU A 273 21.57 9.98 -17.26
C LEU A 273 20.09 10.25 -16.94
N LYS A 274 19.79 11.34 -16.23
CA LYS A 274 18.39 11.74 -15.96
C LYS A 274 17.62 12.01 -17.25
N TYR A 275 18.22 12.72 -18.20
CA TYR A 275 17.62 12.97 -19.50
C TYR A 275 17.32 11.66 -20.23
N PHE A 276 18.29 10.75 -20.28
CA PHE A 276 18.12 9.42 -20.89
C PHE A 276 17.00 8.61 -20.22
N CYS A 277 16.96 8.56 -18.88
CA CYS A 277 15.91 7.87 -18.14
C CYS A 277 14.52 8.49 -18.38
N ASN A 278 14.42 9.83 -18.38
CA ASN A 278 13.16 10.51 -18.67
C ASN A 278 12.70 10.26 -20.12
N TRP A 279 13.63 10.25 -21.07
CA TRP A 279 13.35 9.94 -22.47
C TRP A 279 12.81 8.51 -22.63
N LEU A 280 13.39 7.52 -21.95
CA LEU A 280 12.85 6.15 -21.96
C LEU A 280 11.41 6.10 -21.44
N CYS A 281 11.09 6.85 -20.39
CA CYS A 281 9.74 6.91 -19.84
C CYS A 281 8.74 7.63 -20.78
N THR A 282 9.16 8.69 -21.48
CA THR A 282 8.26 9.44 -22.37
C THR A 282 7.99 8.70 -23.68
N VAL A 283 8.93 7.90 -24.17
CA VAL A 283 8.74 7.05 -25.36
C VAL A 283 7.62 6.02 -25.13
N GLU A 284 7.50 5.45 -23.94
CA GLU A 284 6.37 4.56 -23.59
C GLU A 284 5.04 5.33 -23.44
N ALA A 285 5.08 6.58 -22.97
CA ALA A 285 3.89 7.38 -22.69
C ALA A 285 3.28 8.08 -23.92
N ASN A 286 3.96 8.02 -25.07
CA ASN A 286 3.48 8.55 -26.33
C ASN A 286 3.22 7.38 -27.30
N PRO A 287 2.21 6.51 -27.04
CA PRO A 287 1.73 5.65 -28.11
C PRO A 287 1.29 6.58 -29.24
N GLN A 288 1.70 6.27 -30.47
CA GLN A 288 1.43 7.08 -31.64
C GLN A 288 0.05 7.75 -31.61
N PRO A 289 -0.09 9.01 -32.11
CA PRO A 289 -1.41 9.53 -32.40
C PRO A 289 -2.09 8.49 -33.29
N SER A 290 -3.16 7.88 -32.79
CA SER A 290 -3.94 6.91 -33.53
C SER A 290 -4.30 7.54 -34.87
N SER A 291 -3.63 7.09 -35.92
CA SER A 291 -3.97 7.29 -37.32
C SER A 291 -5.24 6.51 -37.67
N CYS A 292 -6.31 6.86 -36.96
CA CYS A 292 -7.70 6.69 -37.39
C CYS A 292 -8.33 8.08 -37.43
N GLN A 293 -7.70 8.97 -38.20
CA GLN A 293 -8.47 9.65 -39.23
C GLN A 293 -8.71 8.61 -40.31
N ILE A 294 -9.95 8.14 -40.45
CA ILE A 294 -10.65 7.76 -41.69
C ILE A 294 -12.00 7.16 -41.24
N PHE A 295 -13.04 7.96 -41.51
CA PHE A 295 -14.48 7.81 -41.29
C PHE A 295 -15.02 8.07 -39.87
#